data_AF-A0A4P9W856-F1
#
_entry.id   AF-A0A4P9W856-F1
#
_cell.length_a   1.000
_cell.length_b   1.000
_cell.length_c   1.000
_cell.angle_alpha   90.00
_cell.angle_beta   90.00
_cell.angle_gamma   90.00
#
_symmetry.space_group_name_H-M   'P 1'
#
loop_
_entity.id
_entity.type
_entity.pdbx_description
1 polymer ?
#
loop_
_entity_poly.entity_id
_entity_poly.type
_entity_poly.pdbx_seq_one_letter_code
_entity_poly.pdbx_strand_id
1 'polypeptide(L)'
;SIIGIGEIVLLPLDTLKIKMQTNAQSYAGKSGFEIIRSEGWGLYRGASWTAARNAPGSFALFGGSAVTKEYLFNLEDYSKATFFQNFVASIAGAIASITISAPLDVIKTRIQARSSADAQSGLTIVRNMAAQEGLGSFFKGLTPKILVVGPKLIFSFTVAQQLIPIFDAMI
;
A
#
# COMPACT_ATOMS: atom_id res chain seq x y z
N SER A 1 1.64 -6.29 -12.86
CA SER A 1 0.16 -6.31 -12.67
C SER A 1 -0.43 -5.03 -13.22
N ILE A 2 -1.56 -5.11 -13.94
CA ILE A 2 -2.29 -3.94 -14.48
C ILE A 2 -2.61 -2.93 -13.36
N ILE A 3 -2.95 -3.43 -12.17
CA ILE A 3 -3.23 -2.62 -10.98
C ILE A 3 -2.00 -1.80 -10.59
N GLY A 4 -0.81 -2.40 -10.59
CA GLY A 4 0.44 -1.70 -10.26
C GLY A 4 0.84 -0.64 -11.28
N ILE A 5 0.50 -0.82 -12.56
CA ILE A 5 0.69 0.21 -13.59
C ILE A 5 -0.27 1.38 -13.36
N GLY A 6 -1.54 1.07 -13.06
CA GLY A 6 -2.54 2.08 -12.72
C GLY A 6 -2.14 2.95 -11.52
N GLU A 7 -1.56 2.36 -10.48
CA GLU A 7 -1.05 3.12 -9.33
C GLU A 7 0.11 4.07 -9.69
N ILE A 8 0.98 3.68 -10.62
CA ILE A 8 2.06 4.56 -11.08
C ILE A 8 1.49 5.71 -11.91
N VAL A 9 0.48 5.44 -12.76
CA VAL A 9 -0.20 6.47 -13.57
C VAL A 9 -0.93 7.48 -12.68
N LEU A 10 -1.55 7.02 -11.59
CA LEU A 10 -2.29 7.87 -10.65
C LEU A 10 -1.40 8.53 -9.58
N LEU A 11 -0.12 8.15 -9.50
CA LEU A 11 0.83 8.64 -8.51
C LEU A 11 0.91 10.18 -8.39
N PRO A 12 0.79 10.97 -9.48
CA PRO A 12 0.80 12.43 -9.35
C PRO A 12 -0.29 12.98 -8.42
N LEU A 13 -1.47 12.36 -8.41
CA LEU A 13 -2.59 12.77 -7.54
C LEU A 13 -2.30 12.43 -6.08
N ASP A 14 -1.71 11.26 -5.83
CA ASP A 14 -1.29 10.85 -4.49
C ASP A 14 -0.21 11.78 -3.93
N THR A 15 0.82 12.08 -4.71
CA THR A 15 1.92 12.98 -4.32
C THR A 15 1.38 14.38 -4.03
N LEU A 16 0.46 14.89 -4.85
CA LEU A 16 -0.19 16.17 -4.63
C LEU A 16 -0.97 16.19 -3.31
N LYS A 17 -1.78 15.16 -3.05
CA LYS A 17 -2.56 15.02 -1.80
C LYS A 17 -1.66 15.01 -0.56
N ILE A 18 -0.57 14.23 -0.60
CA ILE A 18 0.38 14.14 0.52
C ILE A 18 1.02 15.51 0.78
N LYS A 19 1.51 16.19 -0.27
CA LYS A 19 2.13 17.51 -0.14
C LYS A 19 1.18 18.56 0.43
N MET A 20 -0.08 18.54 0.01
CA MET A 20 -1.11 19.44 0.57
C MET A 20 -1.39 19.16 2.04
N GLN A 21 -1.36 17.88 2.45
CA GLN A 21 -1.57 17.49 3.84
C GLN A 21 -0.35 17.79 4.74
N THR A 22 0.87 17.66 4.22
CA THR A 22 2.10 17.86 5.02
C THR A 22 2.61 19.29 5.00
N ASN A 23 2.40 20.03 3.92
CA ASN A 23 2.92 21.39 3.71
C ASN A 23 1.81 22.38 3.33
N ALA A 24 0.66 22.31 4.02
CA ALA A 24 -0.52 23.10 3.69
C ALA A 24 -0.23 24.60 3.50
N GLN A 25 0.67 25.19 4.31
CA GLN A 25 1.06 26.60 4.19
C GLN A 25 1.80 26.92 2.88
N SER A 26 2.67 26.03 2.39
CA SER A 26 3.44 26.25 1.15
C SER A 26 2.57 26.22 -0.11
N TYR A 27 1.36 25.66 0.01
CA TYR A 27 0.39 25.50 -1.08
C TYR A 27 -0.91 26.30 -0.85
N ALA A 28 -1.02 27.04 0.25
CA ALA A 28 -2.18 27.89 0.54
C ALA A 28 -2.33 28.97 -0.53
N GLY A 29 -3.53 29.09 -1.11
CA GLY A 29 -3.86 30.11 -2.11
C GLY A 29 -3.32 29.85 -3.53
N LYS A 30 -2.61 28.74 -3.77
CA LYS A 30 -2.18 28.33 -5.12
C LYS A 30 -3.25 27.50 -5.82
N SER A 31 -3.46 27.74 -7.10
CA SER A 31 -4.33 26.89 -7.91
C SER A 31 -3.68 25.52 -8.14
N GLY A 32 -4.49 24.46 -8.26
CA GLY A 32 -3.97 23.12 -8.56
C GLY A 32 -3.12 23.08 -9.84
N PHE A 33 -3.44 23.92 -10.83
CA PHE A 33 -2.69 24.03 -12.08
C PHE A 33 -1.30 24.63 -11.89
N GLU A 34 -1.17 25.67 -11.06
CA GLU A 34 0.15 26.25 -10.71
C GLU A 34 1.02 25.25 -9.95
N ILE A 35 0.42 24.41 -9.09
CA ILE A 35 1.15 23.37 -8.37
C ILE A 35 1.65 22.30 -9.34
N ILE A 36 0.79 21.84 -10.26
CA ILE A 36 1.20 20.85 -11.28
C ILE A 36 2.31 21.41 -12.16
N ARG A 37 2.18 22.68 -12.60
CA ARG A 37 3.17 23.32 -13.46
C ARG A 37 4.51 23.58 -12.75
N SER A 38 4.49 23.89 -11.47
CA SER A 38 5.70 24.13 -10.69
C SER A 38 6.43 22.85 -10.26
N GLU A 39 5.70 21.77 -9.97
CA GLU A 39 6.30 20.49 -9.55
C GLU A 39 6.68 19.60 -10.75
N GLY A 40 5.93 19.66 -11.85
CA GLY A 40 6.19 18.89 -13.07
C GLY A 40 6.38 17.40 -12.81
N TRP A 41 7.49 16.84 -13.30
CA TRP A 41 7.86 15.42 -13.11
C TRP A 41 8.18 15.06 -11.65
N GLY A 42 8.37 16.05 -10.77
CA GLY A 42 8.51 15.83 -9.33
C GLY A 42 7.32 15.13 -8.70
N LEU A 43 6.15 15.17 -9.34
CA LEU A 43 4.94 14.45 -8.91
C LEU A 43 5.05 12.92 -9.02
N TYR A 44 5.95 12.40 -9.85
CA TYR A 44 6.24 10.96 -9.95
C TYR A 44 7.27 10.48 -8.93
N ARG A 45 7.70 11.33 -8.00
CA ARG A 45 8.59 10.92 -6.92
C ARG A 45 7.94 9.84 -6.06
N GLY A 46 8.70 8.78 -5.82
CA GLY A 46 8.19 7.59 -5.13
C GLY A 46 7.61 6.51 -6.06
N ALA A 47 7.67 6.68 -7.40
CA ALA A 47 7.21 5.65 -8.34
C ALA A 47 7.94 4.31 -8.16
N SER A 48 9.27 4.35 -8.01
CA SER A 48 10.07 3.15 -7.75
C SER A 48 9.66 2.44 -6.46
N TRP A 49 9.36 3.20 -5.40
CA TRP A 49 8.90 2.67 -4.12
C TRP A 49 7.47 2.13 -4.19
N THR A 50 6.62 2.76 -5.00
CA THR A 50 5.26 2.28 -5.30
C THR A 50 5.32 0.95 -6.08
N ALA A 51 6.21 0.84 -7.06
CA ALA A 51 6.43 -0.41 -7.77
C ALA A 51 6.99 -1.49 -6.83
N ALA A 52 7.98 -1.13 -6.01
CA ALA A 52 8.65 -2.04 -5.09
C ALA A 52 7.71 -2.62 -4.02
N ARG A 53 6.71 -1.86 -3.54
CA ARG A 53 5.75 -2.37 -2.53
C ARG A 53 4.74 -3.37 -3.07
N ASN A 54 4.46 -3.36 -4.37
CA ASN A 54 3.33 -4.10 -4.91
C ASN A 54 3.54 -5.61 -4.91
N ALA A 55 4.76 -6.08 -5.21
CA ALA A 55 5.07 -7.50 -5.20
C ALA A 55 5.09 -8.10 -3.77
N PRO A 56 5.83 -7.53 -2.79
CA PRO A 56 5.84 -8.04 -1.41
C PRO A 56 4.47 -7.98 -0.75
N GLY A 57 3.72 -6.88 -0.96
CA GLY A 57 2.39 -6.70 -0.41
C GLY A 57 1.40 -7.74 -0.94
N SER A 58 1.43 -8.00 -2.25
CA SER A 58 0.57 -9.01 -2.88
C SER A 58 0.96 -10.42 -2.43
N PHE A 59 2.26 -10.74 -2.42
CA PHE A 59 2.75 -12.03 -1.94
C PHE A 59 2.29 -12.30 -0.50
N ALA A 60 2.41 -11.31 0.38
CA ALA A 60 1.95 -11.41 1.76
C ALA A 60 0.42 -11.58 1.88
N LEU A 61 -0.35 -10.91 1.04
CA LEU A 61 -1.82 -11.02 1.02
C LEU A 61 -2.26 -12.44 0.65
N PHE A 62 -1.79 -12.93 -0.51
CA PHE A 62 -2.16 -14.25 -0.99
C PHE A 62 -1.52 -15.35 -0.14
N GLY A 63 -0.26 -15.21 0.24
CA GLY A 63 0.47 -16.16 1.09
C GLY A 63 -0.12 -16.28 2.48
N GLY A 64 -0.42 -15.15 3.16
CA GLY A 64 -1.05 -15.18 4.48
C GLY A 64 -2.45 -15.80 4.45
N SER A 65 -3.20 -15.56 3.37
CA SER A 65 -4.49 -16.22 3.15
C SER A 65 -4.35 -17.72 2.90
N ALA A 66 -3.41 -18.12 2.04
CA ALA A 66 -3.13 -19.53 1.74
C ALA A 66 -2.70 -20.30 2.99
N VAL A 67 -1.73 -19.77 3.74
CA VAL A 67 -1.27 -20.36 5.01
C VAL A 67 -2.44 -20.53 5.99
N THR A 68 -3.35 -19.56 6.06
CA THR A 68 -4.53 -19.69 6.92
C THR A 68 -5.48 -20.79 6.43
N LYS A 69 -5.76 -20.86 5.13
CA LYS A 69 -6.62 -21.92 4.58
C LYS A 69 -6.02 -23.32 4.76
N GLU A 70 -4.73 -23.46 4.52
CA GLU A 70 -3.99 -24.71 4.62
C GLU A 70 -3.82 -25.15 6.07
N TYR A 71 -3.22 -24.32 6.92
CA TYR A 71 -2.82 -24.76 8.26
C TYR A 71 -3.90 -24.58 9.32
N LEU A 72 -4.76 -23.55 9.21
CA LEU A 72 -5.82 -23.34 10.20
C LEU A 72 -7.09 -24.14 9.86
N PHE A 73 -7.44 -24.23 8.58
CA PHE A 73 -8.67 -24.89 8.14
C PHE A 73 -8.46 -26.24 7.44
N ASN A 74 -7.21 -26.67 7.22
CA ASN A 74 -6.87 -27.94 6.55
C ASN A 74 -7.60 -28.11 5.21
N LEU A 75 -7.73 -27.00 4.46
CA LEU A 75 -8.36 -27.00 3.15
C LEU A 75 -7.35 -27.46 2.09
N GLU A 76 -7.64 -28.59 1.44
CA GLU A 76 -6.89 -29.03 0.26
C GLU A 76 -7.32 -28.26 -1.00
N ASP A 77 -8.60 -27.88 -1.07
CA ASP A 77 -9.20 -27.13 -2.17
C ASP A 77 -9.73 -25.78 -1.67
N TYR A 78 -9.01 -24.71 -2.00
CA TYR A 78 -9.33 -23.35 -1.56
C TYR A 78 -10.62 -22.80 -2.17
N SER A 79 -11.11 -23.38 -3.27
CA SER A 79 -12.35 -22.96 -3.93
C SER A 79 -13.60 -23.33 -3.13
N LYS A 80 -13.51 -24.37 -2.28
CA LYS A 80 -14.58 -24.86 -1.41
C LYS A 80 -14.61 -24.18 -0.05
N ALA A 81 -13.73 -23.21 0.18
CA ALA A 81 -13.72 -22.43 1.41
C ALA A 81 -15.07 -21.75 1.63
N THR A 82 -15.64 -21.92 2.81
CA THR A 82 -16.85 -21.21 3.22
C THR A 82 -16.59 -19.71 3.32
N PHE A 83 -17.66 -18.90 3.31
CA PHE A 83 -17.56 -17.46 3.51
C PHE A 83 -16.77 -17.10 4.78
N PHE A 84 -17.02 -17.81 5.89
CA PHE A 84 -16.32 -17.58 7.16
C PHE A 84 -14.81 -17.90 7.06
N GLN A 85 -14.45 -19.01 6.41
CA GLN A 85 -13.05 -19.37 6.20
C GLN A 85 -12.34 -18.36 5.29
N ASN A 86 -12.99 -17.92 4.20
CA ASN A 86 -12.50 -16.86 3.33
C ASN A 86 -12.32 -15.53 4.10
N PHE A 87 -13.26 -15.19 4.99
CA PHE A 87 -13.17 -13.99 5.82
C PHE A 87 -11.97 -14.03 6.78
N VAL A 88 -11.80 -15.12 7.52
CA VAL A 88 -10.66 -15.30 8.44
C VAL A 88 -9.33 -15.31 7.69
N ALA A 89 -9.24 -16.02 6.57
CA ALA A 89 -8.05 -16.03 5.72
C ALA A 89 -7.75 -14.64 5.12
N SER A 90 -8.79 -13.85 4.83
CA SER A 90 -8.64 -12.47 4.35
C SER A 90 -8.13 -11.53 5.44
N ILE A 91 -8.50 -11.73 6.71
CA ILE A 91 -7.93 -11.00 7.84
C ILE A 91 -6.43 -11.25 7.94
N ALA A 92 -6.02 -12.52 7.96
CA ALA A 92 -4.61 -12.89 8.06
C ALA A 92 -3.79 -12.34 6.88
N GLY A 93 -4.28 -12.53 5.65
CA GLY A 93 -3.66 -11.98 4.45
C GLY A 93 -3.57 -10.45 4.48
N ALA A 94 -4.64 -9.76 4.86
CA ALA A 94 -4.65 -8.30 4.91
C ALA A 94 -3.65 -7.75 5.94
N ILE A 95 -3.60 -8.33 7.15
CA ILE A 95 -2.65 -7.94 8.18
C ILE A 95 -1.21 -8.18 7.71
N ALA A 96 -0.93 -9.35 7.13
CA ALA A 96 0.38 -9.68 6.60
C ALA A 96 0.81 -8.70 5.50
N SER A 97 -0.08 -8.41 4.55
CA SER A 97 0.14 -7.47 3.45
C SER A 97 0.45 -6.06 3.93
N ILE A 98 -0.37 -5.54 4.85
CA ILE A 98 -0.20 -4.19 5.40
C ILE A 98 1.12 -4.10 6.17
N THR A 99 1.46 -5.13 6.95
CA THR A 99 2.68 -5.15 7.76
C THR A 99 3.94 -5.22 6.91
N ILE A 100 3.98 -6.12 5.91
CA ILE A 100 5.14 -6.27 5.01
C ILE A 100 5.33 -5.03 4.12
N SER A 101 4.24 -4.38 3.73
CA SER A 101 4.30 -3.16 2.90
C SER A 101 4.57 -1.89 3.71
N ALA A 102 4.38 -1.91 5.03
CA ALA A 102 4.45 -0.70 5.86
C ALA A 102 5.80 0.04 5.76
N PRO A 103 6.97 -0.62 5.81
CA PRO A 103 8.26 0.07 5.64
C PRO A 103 8.35 0.86 4.32
N LEU A 104 7.89 0.26 3.22
CA LEU A 104 7.95 0.88 1.90
C LEU A 104 6.98 2.05 1.79
N ASP A 105 5.81 1.96 2.42
CA ASP A 105 4.85 3.06 2.49
C ASP A 105 5.38 4.25 3.31
N VAL A 106 6.07 3.99 4.44
CA VAL A 106 6.71 5.05 5.23
C VAL A 106 7.85 5.73 4.44
N ILE A 107 8.67 4.96 3.72
CA ILE A 107 9.73 5.52 2.87
C ILE A 107 9.11 6.37 1.74
N LYS A 108 8.08 5.85 1.06
CA LYS A 108 7.36 6.55 -0.01
C LYS A 108 6.80 7.88 0.49
N THR A 109 6.08 7.88 1.61
CA THR A 109 5.46 9.09 2.16
C THR A 109 6.49 10.15 2.55
N ARG A 110 7.65 9.76 3.11
CA ARG A 110 8.74 10.70 3.41
C ARG A 110 9.39 11.30 2.16
N ILE A 111 9.55 10.52 1.11
CA ILE A 111 10.06 11.01 -0.18
C ILE A 111 9.08 12.04 -0.76
N GLN A 112 7.78 11.74 -0.71
CA GLN A 112 6.73 12.56 -1.30
C GLN A 112 6.44 13.84 -0.50
N ALA A 113 6.63 13.80 0.83
CA ALA A 113 6.45 14.96 1.71
C ALA A 113 7.53 16.04 1.52
N ARG A 114 8.72 15.70 1.00
CA ARG A 114 9.83 16.64 0.79
C ARG A 114 9.55 17.60 -0.38
N SER A 115 10.05 18.82 -0.22
CA SER A 115 10.05 19.82 -1.28
C SER A 115 10.93 19.36 -2.47
N SER A 116 10.71 19.96 -3.64
CA SER A 116 11.57 19.69 -4.80
C SER A 116 13.00 20.21 -4.60
N ALA A 117 13.19 21.25 -3.79
CA ALA A 117 14.49 21.79 -3.40
C ALA A 117 15.27 20.86 -2.44
N ASP A 118 14.60 20.16 -1.52
CA ASP A 118 15.23 19.26 -0.54
C ASP A 118 15.17 17.77 -0.95
N ALA A 119 15.27 17.57 -2.25
CA ALA A 119 15.40 16.29 -2.92
C ALA A 119 16.45 15.38 -2.27
N GLN A 120 16.05 14.20 -1.77
CA GLN A 120 17.00 13.18 -1.33
C GLN A 120 16.68 11.83 -1.98
N SER A 121 17.72 11.03 -2.22
CA SER A 121 17.57 9.64 -2.63
C SER A 121 16.84 8.85 -1.54
N GLY A 122 15.99 7.91 -1.95
CA GLY A 122 15.27 7.04 -1.01
C GLY A 122 16.22 6.24 -0.12
N LEU A 123 17.39 5.84 -0.62
CA LEU A 123 18.40 5.11 0.16
C LEU A 123 19.02 5.99 1.27
N THR A 124 19.23 7.28 0.98
CA THR A 124 19.67 8.27 1.96
C THR A 124 18.62 8.46 3.05
N ILE A 125 17.34 8.53 2.66
CA ILE A 125 16.22 8.63 3.60
C ILE A 125 16.16 7.40 4.51
N VAL A 126 16.27 6.18 3.94
CA VAL A 126 16.32 4.93 4.71
C VAL A 126 17.48 4.94 5.72
N ARG A 127 18.68 5.32 5.27
CA ARG A 127 19.86 5.39 6.15
C ARG A 127 19.66 6.40 7.29
N ASN A 128 19.15 7.59 6.97
CA ASN A 128 18.91 8.64 7.96
C ASN A 128 17.82 8.23 8.96
N MET A 129 16.74 7.60 8.49
CA MET A 129 15.69 7.06 9.36
C MET A 129 16.25 6.03 10.34
N ALA A 130 17.02 5.05 9.84
CA ALA A 130 17.60 4.01 10.68
C ALA A 130 18.57 4.58 11.72
N ALA A 131 19.41 5.54 11.32
CA ALA A 131 20.42 6.13 12.19
C ALA A 131 19.85 7.12 13.23
N GLN A 132 18.85 7.91 12.86
CA GLN A 132 18.35 9.01 13.70
C GLN A 132 17.07 8.66 14.47
N GLU A 133 16.20 7.82 13.91
CA GLU A 133 14.90 7.48 14.51
C GLU A 133 14.78 6.00 14.89
N GLY A 134 15.77 5.18 14.52
CA GLY A 134 15.78 3.74 14.75
C GLY A 134 14.87 2.94 13.80
N LEU A 135 14.95 1.61 13.92
CA LEU A 135 14.22 0.68 13.04
C LEU A 135 12.70 0.67 13.26
N GLY A 136 12.23 1.07 14.44
CA GLY A 136 10.79 1.21 14.70
C GLY A 136 10.13 2.31 13.85
N SER A 137 10.91 3.25 13.32
CA SER A 137 10.40 4.36 12.51
C SER A 137 9.71 3.90 11.21
N PHE A 138 10.09 2.74 10.66
CA PHE A 138 9.54 2.16 9.43
C PHE A 138 8.11 1.61 9.60
N PHE A 139 7.65 1.43 10.83
CA PHE A 139 6.30 0.94 11.14
C PHE A 139 5.40 2.02 11.78
N LYS A 140 5.85 3.28 11.80
CA LYS A 140 5.03 4.40 12.29
C LYS A 140 3.73 4.48 11.49
N GLY A 141 2.61 4.52 12.20
CA GLY A 141 1.26 4.57 11.61
C GLY A 141 0.70 3.20 11.20
N LEU A 142 1.34 2.07 11.55
CA LEU A 142 0.82 0.74 11.24
C LEU A 142 -0.57 0.50 11.83
N THR A 143 -0.77 0.78 13.12
CA THR A 143 -2.07 0.60 13.80
C THR A 143 -3.22 1.35 13.11
N PRO A 144 -3.15 2.69 12.91
CA PRO A 144 -4.22 3.38 12.21
C PRO A 144 -4.40 2.89 10.76
N LYS A 145 -3.33 2.45 10.10
CA LYS A 145 -3.41 1.88 8.76
C LYS A 145 -4.16 0.54 8.74
N ILE A 146 -3.93 -0.33 9.71
CA ILE A 146 -4.69 -1.58 9.88
C ILE A 146 -6.16 -1.26 10.13
N LEU A 147 -6.48 -0.29 10.99
CA LEU A 147 -7.86 0.07 11.31
C LEU A 147 -8.62 0.69 10.12
N VAL A 148 -7.95 1.47 9.27
CA VAL A 148 -8.60 2.18 8.17
C VAL A 148 -8.57 1.38 6.86
N VAL A 149 -7.43 0.80 6.52
CA VAL A 149 -7.22 0.08 5.26
C VAL A 149 -7.57 -1.40 5.38
N GLY A 150 -7.38 -1.99 6.57
CA GLY A 150 -7.66 -3.39 6.84
C GLY A 150 -9.10 -3.79 6.51
N PRO A 151 -10.14 -3.15 7.07
CA PRO A 151 -11.53 -3.52 6.80
C PRO A 151 -11.88 -3.50 5.32
N LYS A 152 -11.42 -2.47 4.59
CA LYS A 152 -11.59 -2.38 3.14
C LYS A 152 -10.94 -3.57 2.42
N LEU A 153 -9.68 -3.86 2.74
CA LEU A 153 -8.93 -4.94 2.07
C LEU A 153 -9.53 -6.31 2.39
N ILE A 154 -9.91 -6.55 3.64
CA ILE A 154 -10.55 -7.79 4.09
C ILE A 154 -11.86 -8.01 3.33
N PHE A 155 -12.73 -6.99 3.27
CA PHE A 155 -13.99 -7.07 2.56
C PHE A 155 -13.78 -7.39 1.07
N SER A 156 -12.97 -6.58 0.38
CA SER A 156 -12.72 -6.76 -1.05
C SER A 156 -12.13 -8.14 -1.37
N PHE A 157 -11.20 -8.60 -0.54
CA PHE A 157 -10.55 -9.89 -0.76
C PHE A 157 -11.46 -11.08 -0.44
N THR A 158 -12.26 -10.99 0.63
CA THR A 158 -13.26 -12.02 0.97
C THR A 158 -14.27 -12.18 -0.15
N VAL A 159 -14.80 -11.06 -0.67
CA VAL A 159 -15.75 -11.07 -1.80
C VAL A 159 -15.10 -11.65 -3.04
N ALA A 160 -13.86 -11.27 -3.36
CA ALA A 160 -13.13 -11.83 -4.50
C ALA A 160 -12.97 -13.36 -4.37
N GLN A 161 -12.53 -13.85 -3.20
CA GLN A 161 -12.38 -15.29 -2.97
C GLN A 161 -13.70 -16.06 -3.05
N GLN A 162 -14.82 -15.43 -2.70
CA GLN A 162 -16.14 -16.04 -2.81
C GLN A 162 -16.67 -16.06 -4.25
N LEU A 163 -16.41 -15.00 -5.02
CA LEU A 163 -16.98 -14.83 -6.36
C LEU A 163 -16.17 -15.52 -7.45
N ILE A 164 -14.83 -15.57 -7.34
CA ILE A 164 -13.97 -16.17 -8.38
C ILE A 164 -14.41 -17.61 -8.72
N PRO A 165 -14.58 -18.53 -7.74
CA PRO A 165 -15.02 -19.89 -8.05
C PRO A 165 -16.41 -19.97 -8.68
N ILE A 166 -17.30 -19.03 -8.35
CA ILE A 166 -18.66 -18.98 -8.91
C ILE A 166 -18.60 -18.62 -10.39
N PHE A 167 -17.81 -17.59 -10.73
CA PHE A 167 -17.64 -17.18 -12.13
C PHE A 167 -16.90 -18.24 -12.95
N ASP A 168 -15.88 -18.87 -12.38
CA ASP A 168 -15.14 -19.95 -13.05
C ASP A 168 -16.02 -21.15 -13.36
N ALA A 169 -17.07 -21.40 -12.55
CA ALA A 169 -18.05 -22.46 -12.81
C ALA A 169 -19.12 -22.09 -13.86
N MET A 170 -19.25 -20.81 -14.22
CA MET A 170 -20.24 -20.32 -15.20
C MET A 170 -19.69 -20.26 -16.64
N ILE A 171 -18.37 -20.33 -16.81
CA ILE A 171 -17.66 -20.27 -18.10
C ILE A 171 -17.30 -21.69 -18.53
#